data_AF-A0AAD6APR2-F1
#
_entry.id   AF-A0AAD6APR2-F1
#
_cell.length_a   1.000
_cell.length_b   1.000
_cell.length_c   1.000
_cell.angle_alpha   90.00
_cell.angle_beta   90.00
_cell.angle_gamma   90.00
#
_symmetry.space_group_name_H-M   'P 1'
#
loop_
_entity.id
_entity.type
_entity.pdbx_description
1 polymer ?
#
loop_
_entity_poly.entity_id
_entity_poly.type
_entity_poly.pdbx_seq_one_letter_code
_entity_poly.pdbx_strand_id
1 'polypeptide(L)'
;MLFEWNSFTLKIPRPGVWERRERSIEPVPPEEHEQPCDLTDHDYCSVPEPSALDMSYSATEDLSKEIEDLTKKLQELRVQREFGLQRFAGSDSDIRFYTRFSSYDNLMAFWFLMEPSIYKMVRVSRAKFAAMINEEVVTLARPSTRQLLQPIDEFFLFLVFLSVGLKERDLGHRFNIHQSSVSRIIATWTSFLATLLGSLCIWLTPAEVQAYLPDAFSDFPDTQVILDCTELRCQTPSSPLLQSEMYSTYKSHCTMKALVGIAHMVQ
;
A
#
# COMPACT_ATOMS: atom_id res chain seq x y z
N MET A 1 44.72 2.29 18.91
CA MET A 1 44.32 2.74 17.57
C MET A 1 42.80 2.87 17.55
N LEU A 2 42.30 4.09 17.71
CA LEU A 2 40.87 4.44 17.68
C LEU A 2 40.62 5.07 16.31
N PHE A 3 39.64 4.58 15.56
CA PHE A 3 39.27 5.12 14.25
C PHE A 3 38.33 6.33 14.42
N GLU A 4 38.67 7.44 13.78
CA GLU A 4 37.84 8.65 13.68
C GLU A 4 36.66 8.41 12.73
N TRP A 5 35.45 8.72 13.20
CA TRP A 5 34.24 8.76 12.39
C TRP A 5 33.58 10.13 12.55
N ASN A 6 33.19 10.71 11.41
CA ASN A 6 32.42 11.94 11.19
C ASN A 6 33.17 13.27 11.11
N SER A 7 33.47 13.67 9.88
CA SER A 7 33.67 15.05 9.44
C SER A 7 32.35 15.84 9.49
N PHE A 8 31.80 16.03 10.69
CA PHE A 8 30.60 16.84 10.87
C PHE A 8 30.98 18.31 11.03
N THR A 9 30.82 19.10 9.97
CA THR A 9 31.00 20.56 10.01
C THR A 9 29.65 21.22 10.30
N LEU A 10 29.58 22.05 11.35
CA LEU A 10 28.42 22.89 11.64
C LEU A 10 28.15 23.81 10.44
N LYS A 11 26.91 23.79 9.92
CA LYS A 11 26.48 24.75 8.90
C LYS A 11 26.46 26.14 9.53
N ILE A 12 27.21 27.07 8.95
CA ILE A 12 27.20 28.49 9.31
C ILE A 12 25.76 29.01 9.14
N PRO A 13 25.19 29.74 10.11
CA PRO A 13 23.86 30.34 9.96
C PRO A 13 23.85 31.27 8.75
N ARG A 14 22.80 31.23 7.93
CA ARG A 14 22.62 32.22 6.86
C ARG A 14 22.41 33.59 7.51
N PRO A 15 23.17 34.63 7.13
CA PRO A 15 22.91 35.98 7.60
C PRO A 15 21.51 36.43 7.14
N GLY A 16 20.81 37.17 8.00
CA GLY A 16 19.49 37.70 7.70
C GLY A 16 19.57 38.72 6.56
N VAL A 17 18.49 38.87 5.79
CA VAL A 17 18.37 39.76 4.61
C VAL A 17 18.80 41.23 4.89
N TRP A 18 18.90 41.62 6.15
CA TRP A 18 19.22 42.98 6.60
C TRP A 18 20.67 43.18 7.08
N GLU A 19 21.53 42.15 7.07
CA GLU A 19 22.95 42.32 7.42
C GLU A 19 23.73 42.92 6.24
N ARG A 20 23.93 44.24 6.33
CA ARG A 20 24.62 45.06 5.34
C ARG A 20 26.12 44.74 5.38
N ARG A 21 26.66 44.13 4.31
CA ARG A 21 28.11 43.91 4.16
C ARG A 21 28.80 45.26 3.91
N GLU A 22 29.84 45.60 4.67
CA GLU A 22 30.68 46.76 4.36
C GLU A 22 31.32 46.57 2.99
N ARG A 23 31.18 47.60 2.14
CA ARG A 23 31.70 47.61 0.77
C ARG A 23 33.21 47.84 0.83
N SER A 24 33.99 46.94 0.25
CA SER A 24 35.43 47.12 0.08
C SER A 24 35.73 48.36 -0.76
N ILE A 25 36.65 49.19 -0.28
CA ILE A 25 37.17 50.33 -1.04
C ILE A 25 38.14 49.76 -2.07
N GLU A 26 37.77 49.78 -3.35
CA GLU A 26 38.68 49.46 -4.45
C GLU A 26 39.61 50.65 -4.75
N PRO A 27 40.82 50.41 -5.29
CA PRO A 27 41.73 51.48 -5.66
C PRO A 27 41.21 52.26 -6.87
N VAL A 28 41.40 53.58 -6.86
CA VAL A 28 41.04 54.48 -7.96
C VAL A 28 41.80 54.09 -9.25
N PRO A 29 41.13 53.92 -10.40
CA PRO A 29 41.80 53.64 -11.67
C PRO A 29 42.49 54.90 -12.23
N PRO A 30 43.58 54.76 -13.02
CA PRO A 30 44.21 55.87 -13.72
C PRO A 30 43.32 56.40 -14.85
N GLU A 31 43.51 57.69 -15.17
CA GLU A 31 42.70 58.51 -16.07
C GLU A 31 42.35 57.86 -17.42
N GLU A 32 41.12 58.14 -17.83
CA GLU A 32 40.45 57.66 -19.04
C GLU A 32 41.20 58.10 -20.31
N HIS A 33 41.79 57.14 -21.02
CA HIS A 33 41.90 57.24 -22.48
C HIS A 33 40.62 56.66 -23.07
N GLU A 34 39.83 57.51 -23.73
CA GLU A 34 38.64 57.15 -24.49
C GLU A 34 38.94 56.01 -25.49
N GLN A 35 38.57 54.78 -25.13
CA GLN A 35 38.35 53.70 -26.09
C GLN A 35 36.84 53.62 -26.36
N PRO A 36 36.40 53.54 -27.63
CA PRO A 36 34.97 53.45 -27.93
C PRO A 36 34.37 52.20 -27.26
N CYS A 37 33.40 52.42 -26.39
CA CYS A 37 32.56 51.35 -25.86
C CYS A 37 31.82 50.71 -27.03
N ASP A 38 32.20 49.50 -27.40
CA ASP A 38 31.36 48.64 -28.24
C ASP A 38 30.21 48.15 -27.36
N LEU A 39 29.27 49.06 -27.11
CA LEU A 39 27.95 48.72 -26.59
C LEU A 39 27.20 48.08 -27.76
N THR A 40 27.39 46.78 -27.94
CA THR A 40 26.43 45.98 -28.70
C THR A 40 25.07 46.14 -28.03
N ASP A 41 24.29 47.06 -28.57
CA ASP A 41 22.90 47.31 -28.18
C ASP A 41 22.11 46.06 -28.54
N HIS A 42 21.87 45.20 -27.54
CA HIS A 42 21.05 44.02 -27.74
C HIS A 42 19.62 44.52 -27.96
N ASP A 43 19.14 44.38 -29.19
CA ASP A 43 17.80 44.79 -29.61
C ASP A 43 16.72 43.91 -28.95
N TYR A 44 16.45 44.17 -27.66
CA TYR A 44 15.36 43.55 -26.90
C TYR A 44 13.96 43.95 -27.43
N CYS A 45 13.90 44.91 -28.36
CA CYS A 45 12.68 45.41 -28.99
C CYS A 45 12.40 44.76 -30.37
N SER A 46 13.29 43.90 -30.84
CA SER A 46 13.05 43.12 -32.06
C SER A 46 11.88 42.16 -31.85
N VAL A 47 10.77 42.42 -32.53
CA VAL A 47 9.64 41.49 -32.60
C VAL A 47 10.14 40.28 -33.39
N PRO A 48 10.15 39.07 -32.82
CA PRO A 48 10.61 37.89 -33.54
C PRO A 48 9.80 37.77 -34.82
N GLU A 49 10.45 37.45 -35.95
CA GLU A 49 9.70 37.22 -37.18
C GLU A 49 8.60 36.18 -36.93
N PRO A 50 7.40 36.36 -37.50
CA PRO A 50 6.28 35.42 -37.30
C PRO A 50 6.67 33.97 -37.59
N SER A 51 7.56 33.75 -38.55
CA SER A 51 8.15 32.45 -38.90
C SER A 51 9.01 31.85 -37.78
N ALA A 52 9.83 32.67 -37.10
CA ALA A 52 10.68 32.25 -35.98
C ALA A 52 9.84 31.94 -34.73
N LEU A 53 8.77 32.71 -34.51
CA LEU A 53 7.80 32.48 -33.44
C LEU A 53 7.02 31.18 -33.67
N ASP A 54 6.57 30.91 -34.90
CA ASP A 54 5.86 29.69 -35.30
C ASP A 54 6.75 28.43 -35.19
N MET A 55 8.02 28.54 -35.60
CA MET A 55 9.00 27.46 -35.37
C MET A 55 9.30 27.22 -33.88
N SER A 56 9.34 28.27 -33.06
CA SER A 56 9.54 28.12 -31.61
C SER A 56 8.32 27.49 -30.94
N TYR A 57 7.11 27.85 -31.38
CA TYR A 57 5.86 27.34 -30.83
C TYR A 57 5.68 25.86 -31.19
N SER A 58 5.89 25.49 -32.45
CA SER A 58 5.88 24.08 -32.88
C SER A 58 6.93 23.24 -32.17
N ALA A 59 8.16 23.74 -32.00
CA ALA A 59 9.20 23.05 -31.22
C ALA A 59 8.81 22.85 -29.74
N THR A 60 8.15 23.84 -29.11
CA THR A 60 7.65 23.68 -27.73
C THR A 60 6.51 22.67 -27.63
N GLU A 61 5.65 22.60 -28.66
CA GLU A 61 4.57 21.61 -28.73
C GLU A 61 5.13 20.19 -28.90
N ASP A 62 6.13 20.02 -29.76
CA ASP A 62 6.81 18.74 -29.99
C ASP A 62 7.54 18.25 -28.72
N LEU A 63 8.26 19.14 -28.04
CA LEU A 63 8.89 18.86 -26.74
C LEU A 63 7.85 18.47 -25.67
N SER A 64 6.69 19.13 -25.65
CA SER A 64 5.63 18.80 -24.69
C SER A 64 5.05 17.40 -24.94
N LYS A 65 4.86 17.03 -26.21
CA LYS A 65 4.43 15.68 -26.61
C LYS A 65 5.49 14.63 -26.25
N GLU A 66 6.77 14.94 -26.44
CA GLU A 66 7.86 14.05 -26.06
C GLU A 66 7.92 13.85 -24.54
N ILE A 67 7.75 14.91 -23.74
CA ILE A 67 7.67 14.81 -22.28
C ILE A 67 6.50 13.94 -21.86
N GLU A 68 5.33 14.09 -22.47
CA GLU A 68 4.15 13.27 -22.18
C GLU A 68 4.40 11.78 -22.50
N ASP A 69 4.96 11.49 -23.68
CA ASP A 69 5.28 10.11 -24.10
C ASP A 69 6.35 9.46 -23.22
N LEU A 70 7.42 10.20 -22.89
CA LEU A 70 8.46 9.73 -21.97
C LEU A 70 7.91 9.50 -20.56
N THR A 71 7.02 10.37 -20.09
CA THR A 71 6.37 10.21 -18.78
C THR A 71 5.51 8.95 -18.76
N LYS A 72 4.75 8.70 -19.83
CA LYS A 72 3.95 7.48 -19.98
C LYS A 72 4.82 6.23 -19.99
N LYS A 73 5.89 6.21 -20.77
CA LYS A 73 6.86 5.10 -20.81
C LYS A 73 7.51 4.84 -19.45
N LEU A 74 7.89 5.89 -18.72
CA LEU A 74 8.44 5.75 -17.36
C LEU A 74 7.42 5.12 -16.41
N GLN A 75 6.15 5.50 -16.52
CA GLN A 75 5.08 4.96 -15.69
C GLN A 75 4.80 3.49 -16.01
N GLU A 76 4.77 3.11 -17.28
CA GLU A 76 4.62 1.71 -17.70
C GLU A 76 5.79 0.84 -17.22
N LEU A 77 7.03 1.30 -17.40
CA LEU A 77 8.22 0.61 -16.91
C LEU A 77 8.24 0.48 -15.39
N ARG A 78 7.76 1.52 -14.69
CA ARG A 78 7.64 1.51 -13.23
C ARG A 78 6.66 0.43 -12.77
N VAL A 79 5.47 0.36 -13.38
CA VAL A 79 4.46 -0.67 -13.06
C VAL A 79 4.99 -2.07 -13.33
N GLN A 80 5.74 -2.27 -14.42
CA GLN A 80 6.34 -3.57 -14.72
C GLN A 80 7.43 -3.97 -13.72
N ARG A 81 8.20 -3.00 -13.22
CA ARG A 81 9.31 -3.22 -12.29
C ARG A 81 8.84 -3.44 -10.86
N GLU A 82 7.86 -2.65 -10.40
CA GLU A 82 7.34 -2.71 -9.04
C GLU A 82 6.47 -3.96 -8.84
N PHE A 83 6.58 -4.59 -7.67
CA PHE A 83 5.67 -5.67 -7.30
C PHE A 83 4.44 -5.04 -6.63
N GLY A 84 3.35 -4.95 -7.37
CA GLY A 84 2.09 -4.37 -6.93
C GLY A 84 0.91 -4.91 -7.73
N LEU A 85 -0.31 -4.61 -7.29
CA LEU A 85 -1.51 -5.16 -7.91
C LEU A 85 -1.61 -4.79 -9.40
N GLN A 86 -1.30 -3.53 -9.72
CA GLN A 86 -1.39 -2.99 -11.07
C GLN A 86 -0.56 -3.78 -12.10
N ARG A 87 0.57 -4.35 -11.68
CA ARG A 87 1.42 -5.20 -12.53
C ARG A 87 0.69 -6.44 -13.05
N PHE A 88 -0.20 -7.00 -12.24
CA PHE A 88 -0.87 -8.27 -12.53
C PHE A 88 -2.31 -8.08 -13.01
N ALA A 89 -2.81 -6.84 -13.05
CA ALA A 89 -4.20 -6.53 -13.39
C ALA A 89 -4.64 -7.03 -14.78
N GLY A 90 -3.70 -7.23 -15.72
CA GLY A 90 -3.99 -7.77 -17.05
C GLY A 90 -3.98 -9.29 -17.17
N SER A 91 -3.73 -10.03 -16.08
CA SER A 91 -3.55 -11.49 -16.10
C SER A 91 -4.35 -12.15 -14.98
N ASP A 92 -5.54 -12.66 -15.32
CA ASP A 92 -6.40 -13.37 -14.36
C ASP A 92 -5.73 -14.61 -13.76
N SER A 93 -4.82 -15.25 -14.49
CA SER A 93 -4.01 -16.35 -13.96
C SER A 93 -3.08 -15.88 -12.84
N ASP A 94 -2.42 -14.73 -12.99
CA ASP A 94 -1.54 -14.19 -11.97
C ASP A 94 -2.35 -13.66 -10.77
N ILE A 95 -3.48 -13.00 -11.04
CA ILE A 95 -4.41 -12.59 -9.97
C ILE A 95 -4.85 -13.81 -9.17
N ARG A 96 -5.25 -14.90 -9.82
CA ARG A 96 -5.65 -16.13 -9.13
C ARG A 96 -4.52 -16.73 -8.33
N PHE A 97 -3.31 -16.75 -8.88
CA PHE A 97 -2.13 -17.24 -8.19
C PHE A 97 -1.85 -16.44 -6.90
N TYR A 98 -1.80 -15.12 -7.00
CA TYR A 98 -1.42 -14.22 -5.92
C TYR A 98 -2.53 -13.86 -4.94
N THR A 99 -3.80 -14.03 -5.30
CA THR A 99 -4.92 -13.55 -4.47
C THR A 99 -5.98 -14.59 -4.18
N ARG A 100 -5.97 -15.72 -4.92
CA ARG A 100 -7.03 -16.74 -4.94
C ARG A 100 -8.40 -16.27 -5.44
N PHE A 101 -8.54 -15.01 -5.85
CA PHE A 101 -9.72 -14.56 -6.60
C PHE A 101 -9.69 -15.13 -8.02
N SER A 102 -10.86 -15.36 -8.61
CA SER A 102 -10.98 -16.00 -9.92
C SER A 102 -10.49 -15.11 -11.08
N SER A 103 -10.60 -13.79 -10.93
CA SER A 103 -10.25 -12.75 -11.89
C SER A 103 -9.95 -11.41 -11.18
N TYR A 104 -9.35 -10.46 -11.90
CA TYR A 104 -9.14 -9.10 -11.41
C TYR A 104 -10.46 -8.41 -11.03
N ASP A 105 -11.50 -8.59 -11.84
CA ASP A 105 -12.81 -7.97 -11.62
C ASP A 105 -13.45 -8.44 -10.31
N ASN A 106 -13.34 -9.74 -9.99
CA ASN A 106 -13.87 -10.28 -8.73
C ASN A 106 -13.12 -9.73 -7.51
N LEU A 107 -11.79 -9.55 -7.63
CA LEU A 107 -10.98 -8.91 -6.60
C LEU A 107 -11.40 -7.45 -6.40
N MET A 108 -11.59 -6.71 -7.49
CA MET A 108 -12.00 -5.30 -7.43
C MET A 108 -13.42 -5.14 -6.90
N ALA A 109 -14.35 -6.01 -7.28
CA ALA A 109 -15.70 -6.02 -6.71
C ALA A 109 -15.67 -6.20 -5.19
N PHE A 110 -14.85 -7.14 -4.69
CA PHE A 110 -14.64 -7.31 -3.26
C PHE A 110 -13.98 -6.08 -2.62
N TRP A 111 -12.97 -5.50 -3.27
CA TRP A 111 -12.32 -4.27 -2.81
C TRP A 111 -13.32 -3.13 -2.62
N PHE A 112 -14.19 -2.86 -3.61
CA PHE A 112 -15.16 -1.78 -3.55
C PHE A 112 -16.22 -1.97 -2.46
N LEU A 113 -16.54 -3.22 -2.08
CA LEU A 113 -17.41 -3.49 -0.92
C LEU A 113 -16.73 -3.11 0.40
N MET A 114 -15.41 -3.29 0.49
CA MET A 114 -14.65 -3.04 1.71
C MET A 114 -14.11 -1.62 1.84
N GLU A 115 -13.77 -0.98 0.73
CA GLU A 115 -13.12 0.34 0.66
C GLU A 115 -13.81 1.39 1.54
N PRO A 116 -15.17 1.50 1.54
CA PRO A 116 -15.87 2.44 2.41
C PRO A 116 -15.61 2.17 3.89
N SER A 117 -15.24 0.97 4.31
CA SER A 117 -14.99 0.67 5.73
C SER A 117 -13.52 0.84 6.13
N ILE A 118 -12.61 1.10 5.19
CA ILE A 118 -11.17 1.23 5.48
C ILE A 118 -10.87 2.40 6.41
N TYR A 119 -11.66 3.48 6.38
CA TYR A 119 -11.47 4.60 7.31
C TYR A 119 -11.66 4.20 8.79
N LYS A 120 -12.39 3.11 9.06
CA LYS A 120 -12.58 2.53 10.41
C LYS A 120 -11.42 1.65 10.83
N MET A 121 -10.48 1.34 9.93
CA MET A 121 -9.35 0.45 10.21
C MET A 121 -8.41 1.05 11.25
N VAL A 122 -8.30 0.37 12.39
CA VAL A 122 -7.34 0.72 13.45
C VAL A 122 -6.02 0.00 13.20
N ARG A 123 -4.98 0.77 12.88
CA ARG A 123 -3.60 0.27 12.75
C ARG A 123 -3.11 -0.31 14.08
N VAL A 124 -2.49 -1.49 14.04
CA VAL A 124 -1.98 -2.18 15.25
C VAL A 124 -0.98 -1.32 16.04
N SER A 125 -0.17 -0.49 15.37
CA SER A 125 0.73 0.45 16.04
C SER A 125 -0.02 1.48 16.88
N ARG A 126 -1.17 1.98 16.39
CA ARG A 126 -2.03 2.91 17.14
C ARG A 126 -2.71 2.20 18.30
N ALA A 127 -3.24 1.00 18.08
CA ALA A 127 -3.85 0.20 19.15
C ALA A 127 -2.87 -0.09 20.30
N LYS A 128 -1.63 -0.49 19.96
CA LYS A 128 -0.57 -0.73 20.96
C LYS A 128 -0.20 0.54 21.72
N PHE A 129 -0.07 1.66 21.02
CA PHE A 129 0.23 2.95 21.66
C PHE A 129 -0.89 3.38 22.61
N ALA A 130 -2.15 3.34 22.14
CA ALA A 130 -3.33 3.67 22.95
C ALA A 130 -3.44 2.80 24.22
N ALA A 131 -3.17 1.50 24.09
CA ALA A 131 -3.11 0.58 25.24
C ALA A 131 -1.97 0.93 26.21
N MET A 132 -0.82 1.42 25.74
CA MET A 132 0.27 1.88 26.61
C MET A 132 -0.09 3.13 27.41
N ILE A 133 -0.93 4.01 26.86
CA ILE A 133 -1.33 5.27 27.48
C ILE A 133 -2.73 5.24 28.12
N ASN A 134 -3.40 4.07 28.14
CA ASN A 134 -4.78 3.88 28.59
C ASN A 134 -5.79 4.86 27.95
N GLU A 135 -5.61 5.19 26.67
CA GLU A 135 -6.49 6.08 25.92
C GLU A 135 -7.43 5.27 25.02
N GLU A 136 -8.68 5.73 24.87
CA GLU A 136 -9.63 5.11 23.96
C GLU A 136 -9.24 5.43 22.51
N VAL A 137 -9.24 4.40 21.64
CA VAL A 137 -8.86 4.58 20.24
C VAL A 137 -9.98 5.30 19.48
N VAL A 138 -9.91 6.63 19.40
CA VAL A 138 -10.82 7.41 18.56
C VAL A 138 -10.52 7.14 17.08
N THR A 139 -11.54 6.67 16.36
CA THR A 139 -11.52 6.15 14.97
C THR A 139 -11.18 7.17 13.89
N LEU A 140 -10.79 8.41 14.24
CA LEU A 140 -10.34 9.34 13.22
C LEU A 140 -8.97 8.87 12.70
N ALA A 141 -8.99 8.18 11.57
CA ALA A 141 -7.85 7.94 10.72
C ALA A 141 -7.32 9.30 10.24
N ARG A 142 -6.56 10.01 11.09
CA ARG A 142 -5.62 11.00 10.57
C ARG A 142 -4.68 10.22 9.64
N PRO A 143 -4.56 10.60 8.35
CA PRO A 143 -3.63 9.94 7.45
C PRO A 143 -2.26 10.06 8.10
N SER A 144 -1.77 8.93 8.61
CA SER A 144 -0.42 8.87 9.10
C SER A 144 0.44 9.23 7.91
N THR A 145 1.25 10.28 8.05
CA THR A 145 2.30 10.68 7.10
C THR A 145 3.37 9.59 6.86
N ARG A 146 3.12 8.35 7.31
CA ARG A 146 3.96 7.16 7.20
C ARG A 146 3.29 6.00 6.43
N GLN A 147 2.20 6.24 5.69
CA GLN A 147 1.69 5.24 4.74
C GLN A 147 2.68 5.12 3.57
N LEU A 148 3.49 4.06 3.59
CA LEU A 148 4.45 3.74 2.53
C LEU A 148 3.76 3.11 1.30
N LEU A 149 2.61 2.48 1.51
CA LEU A 149 1.80 1.84 0.47
C LEU A 149 0.37 2.38 0.50
N GLN A 150 -0.29 2.37 -0.66
CA GLN A 150 -1.73 2.62 -0.75
C GLN A 150 -2.50 1.47 -0.10
N PRO A 151 -3.69 1.70 0.46
CA PRO A 151 -4.50 0.64 1.09
C PRO A 151 -4.72 -0.59 0.19
N ILE A 152 -4.93 -0.39 -1.12
CA ILE A 152 -5.11 -1.50 -2.08
C ILE A 152 -3.85 -2.37 -2.20
N ASP A 153 -2.66 -1.77 -2.16
CA ASP A 153 -1.39 -2.50 -2.21
C ASP A 153 -1.08 -3.18 -0.88
N GLU A 154 -1.46 -2.56 0.25
CA GLU A 154 -1.41 -3.21 1.56
C GLU A 154 -2.32 -4.45 1.59
N PHE A 155 -3.52 -4.35 1.01
CA PHE A 155 -4.45 -5.48 0.87
C PHE A 155 -3.91 -6.56 -0.07
N PHE A 156 -3.38 -6.18 -1.23
CA PHE A 156 -2.75 -7.12 -2.15
C PHE A 156 -1.58 -7.87 -1.49
N LEU A 157 -0.72 -7.17 -0.72
CA LEU A 157 0.34 -7.80 0.08
C LEU A 157 -0.22 -8.84 1.04
N PHE A 158 -1.29 -8.50 1.76
CA PHE A 158 -1.96 -9.42 2.67
C PHE A 158 -2.51 -10.65 1.94
N LEU A 159 -3.11 -10.47 0.77
CA LEU A 159 -3.60 -11.59 -0.04
C LEU A 159 -2.46 -12.49 -0.55
N VAL A 160 -1.33 -11.91 -1.00
CA VAL A 160 -0.14 -12.67 -1.39
C VAL A 160 0.41 -13.50 -0.23
N PHE A 161 0.41 -12.94 0.98
CA PHE A 161 0.80 -13.64 2.19
C PHE A 161 -0.09 -14.87 2.44
N LEU A 162 -1.42 -14.74 2.32
CA LEU A 162 -2.36 -15.85 2.52
C LEU A 162 -2.32 -16.88 1.39
N SER A 163 -2.18 -16.44 0.15
CA SER A 163 -2.33 -17.28 -1.05
C SER A 163 -1.08 -18.10 -1.35
N VAL A 164 0.10 -17.50 -1.28
CA VAL A 164 1.38 -18.12 -1.64
C VAL A 164 2.15 -18.55 -0.39
N GLY A 165 1.88 -17.94 0.78
CA GLY A 165 2.59 -18.27 2.02
C GLY A 165 4.01 -17.73 2.07
N LEU A 166 4.28 -16.59 1.40
CA LEU A 166 5.61 -15.97 1.39
C LEU A 166 5.99 -15.46 2.78
N LYS A 167 7.28 -15.60 3.13
CA LYS A 167 7.82 -15.08 4.40
C LYS A 167 7.84 -13.56 4.39
N GLU A 168 7.64 -12.94 5.56
CA GLU A 168 7.61 -11.47 5.70
C GLU A 168 8.86 -10.77 5.14
N ARG A 169 10.05 -11.39 5.25
CA ARG A 169 11.29 -10.85 4.69
C ARG A 169 11.25 -10.78 3.16
N ASP A 170 10.70 -11.81 2.51
CA ASP A 170 10.58 -11.85 1.05
C ASP A 170 9.57 -10.82 0.56
N LEU A 171 8.43 -10.71 1.25
CA LEU A 171 7.44 -9.66 1.00
C LEU A 171 8.05 -8.26 1.16
N GLY A 172 8.89 -8.05 2.18
CA GLY A 172 9.59 -6.78 2.38
C GLY A 172 10.48 -6.40 1.19
N HIS A 173 11.22 -7.37 0.64
CA HIS A 173 12.03 -7.14 -0.56
C HIS A 173 11.18 -6.86 -1.81
N ARG A 174 10.08 -7.60 -2.02
CA ARG A 174 9.21 -7.43 -3.20
C ARG A 174 8.51 -6.07 -3.21
N PHE A 175 7.90 -5.70 -2.09
CA PHE A 175 7.16 -4.45 -1.94
C PHE A 175 8.06 -3.25 -1.58
N ASN A 176 9.38 -3.46 -1.49
CA ASN A 176 10.36 -2.44 -1.12
C ASN A 176 10.01 -1.70 0.20
N ILE A 177 9.59 -2.47 1.21
CA ILE A 177 9.27 -1.96 2.55
C ILE A 177 9.98 -2.79 3.62
N HIS A 178 10.17 -2.19 4.80
CA HIS A 178 10.81 -2.89 5.91
C HIS A 178 9.97 -4.08 6.39
N GLN A 179 10.60 -5.19 6.79
CA GLN A 179 9.92 -6.40 7.28
C GLN A 179 8.93 -6.07 8.42
N SER A 180 9.29 -5.19 9.34
CA SER A 180 8.38 -4.77 10.42
C SER A 180 7.14 -4.04 9.92
N SER A 181 7.18 -3.39 8.75
CA SER A 181 6.00 -2.80 8.10
C SER A 181 5.10 -3.89 7.54
N VAL A 182 5.66 -4.91 6.88
CA VAL A 182 4.93 -6.09 6.40
C VAL A 182 4.15 -6.75 7.54
N SER A 183 4.83 -7.03 8.66
CA SER A 183 4.21 -7.67 9.83
C SER A 183 3.05 -6.84 10.39
N ARG A 184 3.20 -5.50 10.46
CA ARG A 184 2.13 -4.58 10.90
C ARG A 184 0.96 -4.54 9.92
N ILE A 185 1.23 -4.57 8.61
CA ILE A 185 0.21 -4.63 7.56
C ILE A 185 -0.60 -5.91 7.73
N ILE A 186 0.06 -7.08 7.78
CA ILE A 186 -0.60 -8.38 7.95
C ILE A 186 -1.49 -8.36 9.19
N ALA A 187 -0.96 -7.99 10.36
CA ALA A 187 -1.74 -7.96 11.59
C ALA A 187 -2.93 -6.99 11.53
N THR A 188 -2.76 -5.81 10.92
CA THR A 188 -3.84 -4.82 10.78
C THR A 188 -4.96 -5.33 9.88
N TRP A 189 -4.61 -5.90 8.71
CA TRP A 189 -5.59 -6.45 7.78
C TRP A 189 -6.29 -7.70 8.33
N THR A 190 -5.58 -8.58 9.05
CA THR A 190 -6.19 -9.71 9.76
C THR A 190 -7.25 -9.24 10.74
N SER A 191 -6.94 -8.27 11.61
CA SER A 191 -7.90 -7.75 12.58
C SER A 191 -9.08 -7.05 11.92
N PHE A 192 -8.81 -6.22 10.91
CA PHE A 192 -9.87 -5.51 10.17
C PHE A 192 -10.84 -6.48 9.49
N LEU A 193 -10.32 -7.47 8.74
CA LEU A 193 -11.14 -8.44 8.04
C LEU A 193 -11.88 -9.37 8.99
N ALA A 194 -11.27 -9.75 10.13
CA ALA A 194 -11.96 -10.54 11.14
C ALA A 194 -13.20 -9.80 11.68
N THR A 195 -13.10 -8.49 11.92
CA THR A 195 -14.26 -7.67 12.33
C THR A 195 -15.26 -7.49 11.20
N LEU A 196 -14.78 -7.16 9.99
CA LEU A 196 -15.64 -6.88 8.84
C LEU A 196 -16.43 -8.12 8.42
N LEU A 197 -15.74 -9.24 8.19
CA LEU A 197 -16.36 -10.50 7.77
C LEU A 197 -17.17 -11.13 8.91
N GLY A 198 -16.71 -10.98 10.16
CA GLY A 198 -17.45 -11.45 11.33
C GLY A 198 -18.77 -10.71 11.58
N SER A 199 -18.94 -9.52 11.01
CA SER A 199 -20.20 -8.76 11.05
C SER A 199 -21.20 -9.16 9.97
N LEU A 200 -20.80 -9.97 9.00
CA LEU A 200 -21.68 -10.43 7.94
C LEU A 200 -22.62 -11.50 8.49
N CYS A 201 -23.92 -11.28 8.37
CA CYS A 201 -24.91 -12.31 8.65
C CYS A 201 -24.92 -13.31 7.48
N ILE A 202 -24.28 -14.46 7.70
CA ILE A 202 -24.22 -15.58 6.73
C ILE A 202 -25.37 -16.58 6.90
N TRP A 203 -26.25 -16.36 7.87
CA TRP A 203 -27.36 -17.26 8.18
C TRP A 203 -28.55 -17.00 7.27
N LEU A 204 -29.00 -18.05 6.60
CA LEU A 204 -30.25 -18.08 5.83
C LEU A 204 -31.43 -18.11 6.77
N THR A 205 -32.58 -17.61 6.29
CA THR A 205 -33.82 -17.75 7.04
C THR A 205 -34.29 -19.22 7.04
N PRO A 206 -34.99 -19.69 8.08
CA PRO A 206 -35.51 -21.05 8.12
C PRO A 206 -36.41 -21.39 6.90
N ALA A 207 -37.16 -20.40 6.41
CA ALA A 207 -38.03 -20.56 5.25
C ALA A 207 -37.25 -20.80 3.95
N GLU A 208 -36.13 -20.09 3.76
CA GLU A 208 -35.26 -20.27 2.59
C GLU A 208 -34.61 -21.65 2.59
N VAL A 209 -34.16 -22.15 3.74
CA VAL A 209 -33.58 -23.50 3.82
C VAL A 209 -34.64 -24.57 3.60
N GLN A 210 -35.81 -24.42 4.21
CA GLN A 210 -36.90 -25.39 4.09
C GLN A 210 -37.40 -25.53 2.65
N ALA A 211 -37.43 -24.43 1.89
CA ALA A 211 -37.83 -24.44 0.48
C ALA A 211 -36.95 -25.35 -0.40
N TYR A 212 -35.71 -25.61 0.02
CA TYR A 212 -34.73 -26.41 -0.71
C TYR A 212 -34.23 -27.63 0.07
N LEU A 213 -34.97 -28.05 1.09
CA LEU A 213 -34.63 -29.22 1.89
C LEU A 213 -34.69 -30.49 1.00
N PRO A 214 -33.60 -31.25 0.86
CA PRO A 214 -33.62 -32.47 0.06
C PRO A 214 -34.53 -33.53 0.67
N ASP A 215 -35.12 -34.38 -0.18
CA ASP A 215 -35.97 -35.49 0.27
C ASP A 215 -35.27 -36.44 1.26
N ALA A 216 -33.93 -36.55 1.19
CA ALA A 216 -33.14 -37.32 2.15
C ALA A 216 -33.24 -36.82 3.60
N PHE A 217 -33.70 -35.58 3.80
CA PHE A 217 -33.96 -34.96 5.11
C PHE A 217 -35.46 -34.86 5.42
N SER A 218 -36.33 -35.61 4.72
CA SER A 218 -37.79 -35.59 4.96
C SER A 218 -38.16 -35.89 6.42
N ASP A 219 -37.39 -36.77 7.07
CA ASP A 219 -37.59 -37.15 8.48
C ASP A 219 -37.08 -36.09 9.47
N PHE A 220 -36.36 -35.08 8.98
CA PHE A 220 -35.75 -33.99 9.75
C PHE A 220 -36.12 -32.61 9.16
N PRO A 221 -37.42 -32.25 9.10
CA PRO A 221 -37.91 -31.07 8.39
C PRO A 221 -37.48 -29.72 9.00
N ASP A 222 -36.94 -29.74 10.22
CA ASP A 222 -36.41 -28.60 10.96
C ASP A 222 -34.88 -28.41 10.78
N THR A 223 -34.25 -29.23 9.93
CA THR A 223 -32.81 -29.12 9.62
C THR A 223 -32.51 -27.81 8.89
N GLN A 224 -31.71 -26.94 9.50
CA GLN A 224 -31.29 -25.67 8.90
C GLN A 224 -29.84 -25.68 8.39
N VAL A 225 -28.96 -26.45 9.05
CA VAL A 225 -27.54 -26.50 8.71
C VAL A 225 -26.96 -27.84 9.10
N ILE A 226 -26.13 -28.40 8.22
CA ILE A 226 -25.29 -29.56 8.52
C ILE A 226 -23.95 -29.03 9.00
N LEU A 227 -23.55 -29.42 10.21
CA LEU A 227 -22.31 -28.98 10.82
C LEU A 227 -21.24 -30.06 10.70
N ASP A 228 -20.05 -29.67 10.26
CA ASP A 228 -18.85 -30.48 10.30
C ASP A 228 -17.69 -29.72 10.93
N CYS A 229 -16.78 -30.44 11.58
CA CYS A 229 -15.57 -29.87 12.15
C CYS A 229 -14.37 -30.28 11.32
N THR A 230 -13.63 -29.31 10.79
CA THR A 230 -12.35 -29.56 10.13
C THR A 230 -11.18 -29.14 11.02
N GLU A 231 -10.11 -29.91 10.97
CA GLU A 231 -8.87 -29.64 11.70
C GLU A 231 -7.78 -29.22 10.72
N LEU A 232 -7.29 -28.00 10.89
CA LEU A 232 -6.21 -27.43 10.10
C LEU A 232 -4.90 -27.50 10.89
N ARG A 233 -3.89 -28.15 10.34
CA ARG A 233 -2.55 -28.17 10.94
C ARG A 233 -2.01 -26.76 11.08
N CYS A 234 -1.50 -26.42 12.25
CA CYS A 234 -0.86 -25.14 12.51
C CYS A 234 0.58 -25.32 13.02
N GLN A 235 1.33 -24.21 13.12
CA GLN A 235 2.62 -24.23 13.80
C GLN A 235 2.42 -24.52 15.29
N THR A 236 3.36 -25.24 15.88
CA THR A 236 3.38 -25.53 17.31
C THR A 236 3.55 -24.22 18.09
N PRO A 237 2.62 -23.89 19.01
CA PRO A 237 2.78 -22.73 19.88
C PRO A 237 4.03 -22.86 20.74
N SER A 238 4.68 -21.73 21.05
CA SER A 238 5.80 -21.70 22.00
C SER A 238 5.35 -21.86 23.46
N SER A 239 4.09 -21.54 23.76
CA SER A 239 3.49 -21.73 25.08
C SER A 239 3.08 -23.20 25.26
N PRO A 240 3.58 -23.91 26.30
CA PRO A 240 3.17 -25.28 26.58
C PRO A 240 1.65 -25.42 26.85
N LEU A 241 1.04 -24.39 27.44
CA LEU A 241 -0.40 -24.36 27.70
C LEU A 241 -1.17 -24.37 26.38
N LEU A 242 -0.86 -23.44 25.47
CA LEU A 242 -1.49 -23.38 24.15
C LEU A 242 -1.20 -24.64 23.32
N GLN A 243 0.01 -25.20 23.46
CA GLN A 243 0.34 -26.46 22.81
C GLN A 243 -0.56 -27.59 23.30
N SER A 244 -0.80 -27.69 24.62
CA SER A 244 -1.69 -28.72 25.18
C SER A 244 -3.14 -28.56 24.72
N GLU A 245 -3.63 -27.33 24.55
CA GLU A 245 -4.99 -27.03 24.09
C GLU A 245 -5.18 -27.29 22.59
N MET A 246 -4.16 -26.98 21.78
CA MET A 246 -4.22 -27.11 20.32
C MET A 246 -3.81 -28.50 19.82
N TYR A 247 -3.24 -29.36 20.68
CA TYR A 247 -2.78 -30.67 20.26
C TYR A 247 -3.96 -31.60 19.96
N SER A 248 -4.11 -31.98 18.68
CA SER A 248 -5.05 -33.03 18.29
C SER A 248 -4.38 -34.38 18.46
N THR A 249 -4.89 -35.17 19.41
CA THR A 249 -4.44 -36.56 19.61
C THR A 249 -4.71 -37.41 18.36
N TYR A 250 -5.86 -37.18 17.71
CA TYR A 250 -6.25 -37.87 16.48
C TYR A 250 -5.25 -37.61 15.34
N LYS A 251 -4.81 -36.36 15.17
CA LYS A 251 -3.90 -35.97 14.08
C LYS A 251 -2.42 -36.04 14.48
N SER A 252 -2.11 -36.22 15.77
CA SER A 252 -0.76 -36.22 16.33
C SER A 252 0.04 -34.93 16.05
N HIS A 253 -0.63 -33.78 16.00
CA HIS A 253 0.00 -32.46 15.87
C HIS A 253 -0.91 -31.33 16.36
N CYS A 254 -0.36 -30.12 16.48
CA CYS A 254 -1.16 -28.93 16.80
C CYS A 254 -2.07 -28.56 15.62
N THR A 255 -3.35 -28.36 15.91
CA THR A 255 -4.39 -28.03 14.93
C THR A 255 -5.26 -26.87 15.41
N MET A 256 -5.71 -26.04 14.48
CA MET A 256 -6.85 -25.15 14.69
C MET A 256 -8.11 -25.87 14.20
N LYS A 257 -9.18 -25.79 14.99
CA LYS A 257 -10.48 -26.36 14.63
C LYS A 257 -11.34 -25.29 13.99
N ALA A 258 -11.98 -25.62 12.88
CA ALA A 258 -12.96 -24.77 12.22
C ALA A 258 -14.29 -25.52 12.10
N LEU A 259 -15.37 -24.86 12.51
CA LEU A 259 -16.73 -25.35 12.30
C LEU A 259 -17.20 -24.88 10.91
N VAL A 260 -17.62 -25.82 10.08
CA VAL A 260 -18.17 -25.58 8.75
C VAL A 260 -19.65 -25.92 8.79
N GLY A 261 -20.49 -24.95 8.39
CA GLY A 261 -21.92 -25.15 8.22
C GLY A 261 -22.27 -25.18 6.74
N ILE A 262 -23.02 -26.19 6.31
CA ILE A 262 -23.58 -26.29 4.96
C ILE A 262 -25.10 -26.23 5.09
N ALA A 263 -25.70 -25.21 4.48
CA ALA A 263 -27.15 -25.07 4.35
C ALA A 263 -27.57 -25.35 2.90
N HIS A 264 -28.78 -25.87 2.72
CA HIS A 264 -29.32 -26.16 1.40
C HIS A 264 -29.72 -24.86 0.69
N MET A 265 -29.13 -24.61 -0.48
CA MET A 265 -29.47 -23.51 -1.37
C MET A 265 -29.35 -23.94 -2.83
N VAL A 266 -30.11 -23.29 -3.71
CA VAL A 266 -30.01 -23.47 -5.16
C VAL A 266 -28.70 -22.85 -5.67
N GLN A 267 -28.03 -23.57 -6.58
CA GLN A 267 -26.90 -23.08 -7.38
C GLN A 267 -27.34 -22.16 -8.51
#